data_AF-A0A3L9MEW7-F1
#
_entry.id   AF-A0A3L9MEW7-F1
#
_cell.length_a   1.000
_cell.length_b   1.000
_cell.length_c   1.000
_cell.angle_alpha   90.00
_cell.angle_beta   90.00
_cell.angle_gamma   90.00
#
_symmetry.space_group_name_H-M   'P 1'
#
loop_
_entity.id
_entity.type
_entity.pdbx_description
1 polymer ?
#
loop_
_entity_poly.entity_id
_entity_poly.type
_entity_poly.pdbx_seq_one_letter_code
_entity_poly.pdbx_strand_id
1 'polypeptide(L)'
;MNGKLVKIFIGIFVILIGSLILLAFLSTPKTNWDSKFKKESKTPFGFYILYQELQELTGAKKVIEIKDLDELGKLNPKTDAIFYINTNNSSSYTVIDQINNLNKNEFKIFYADIQNYTSKNIEESTKTKINTSELEVYQNRYTNEAKYFKNLKNVETVGTVIIRDSIYANYIIEKNNKMAEYTHADPILFSNFYLLKPDGYAYAKESFKPFNGKNVYWINPDRTYATNENNSSPLSFILSQPELKAAWFVILAAMFLYMIFKSKREQKIIPIVNPEKNLSLEYANVIASMYYESGKPQDIIKKKIDYFYYTLRKQFNIATENVFDDHFIYVLAQKAQISEAEVKEFITELDDLYQNPKTLLKDVNRTYHIIENYKKKAHII
;
A
#
# COMPACT_ATOMS: atom_id res chain seq x y z
N MET A 1 14.37 12.79 -13.15
CA MET A 1 14.22 12.94 -11.68
C MET A 1 15.24 12.07 -10.96
N ASN A 2 16.05 12.60 -10.03
CA ASN A 2 17.08 11.82 -9.33
C ASN A 2 16.50 10.55 -8.69
N GLY A 3 17.09 9.37 -8.92
CA GLY A 3 16.63 8.11 -8.34
C GLY A 3 16.56 8.12 -6.80
N LYS A 4 17.35 8.99 -6.15
CA LYS A 4 17.24 9.29 -4.72
C LYS A 4 15.91 9.96 -4.35
N LEU A 5 15.44 10.94 -5.12
CA LEU A 5 14.16 11.61 -4.87
C LEU A 5 12.98 10.64 -5.01
N VAL A 6 13.01 9.76 -6.01
CA VAL A 6 11.97 8.72 -6.18
C VAL A 6 11.89 7.80 -4.95
N LYS A 7 13.05 7.34 -4.45
CA LYS A 7 13.11 6.50 -3.24
C LYS A 7 12.62 7.23 -1.98
N ILE A 8 12.91 8.53 -1.85
CA ILE A 8 12.43 9.37 -0.74
C ILE A 8 10.90 9.50 -0.78
N PHE A 9 10.32 9.78 -1.95
CA PHE A 9 8.86 9.85 -2.10
C PHE A 9 8.16 8.53 -1.79
N ILE A 10 8.75 7.40 -2.21
CA ILE A 10 8.23 6.06 -1.87
C ILE A 10 8.31 5.82 -0.36
N GLY A 11 9.42 6.18 0.29
CA GLY A 11 9.58 6.05 1.74
C GLY A 11 8.54 6.86 2.52
N ILE A 12 8.32 8.12 2.15
CA ILE A 12 7.31 8.99 2.77
C ILE A 12 5.91 8.41 2.60
N PHE A 13 5.59 7.87 1.42
CA PHE A 13 4.29 7.27 1.14
C PHE A 13 4.04 6.02 1.99
N VAL A 14 5.04 5.15 2.15
CA VAL A 14 4.95 3.96 3.01
C VAL A 14 4.76 4.36 4.48
N ILE A 15 5.47 5.39 4.95
CA ILE A 15 5.31 5.91 6.32
C ILE A 15 3.92 6.50 6.53
N LEU A 16 3.39 7.24 5.55
CA LEU A 16 2.06 7.85 5.62
C LEU A 16 0.96 6.78 5.65
N ILE A 17 1.08 5.74 4.82
CA ILE A 17 0.18 4.57 4.85
C ILE A 17 0.30 3.83 6.18
N GLY A 18 1.52 3.56 6.64
CA GLY A 18 1.75 2.89 7.93
C GLY A 18 1.15 3.66 9.10
N SER A 19 1.29 5.00 9.10
CA SER A 19 0.70 5.90 10.10
C SER A 19 -0.83 5.89 10.06
N LEU A 20 -1.45 5.90 8.87
CA LEU A 20 -2.90 5.77 8.72
C LEU A 20 -3.42 4.42 9.22
N ILE A 21 -2.71 3.33 8.93
CA ILE A 21 -3.05 2.00 9.43
C ILE A 21 -2.93 1.96 10.96
N LEU A 22 -1.87 2.54 11.52
CA LEU A 22 -1.66 2.61 12.97
C LEU A 22 -2.76 3.43 13.66
N LEU A 23 -3.14 4.59 13.09
CA LEU A 23 -4.24 5.41 13.58
C LEU A 23 -5.59 4.69 13.50
N ALA A 24 -5.83 3.92 12.44
CA ALA A 24 -7.03 3.07 12.31
C ALA A 24 -7.06 1.93 13.35
N PHE A 25 -5.89 1.42 13.75
CA PHE A 25 -5.77 0.41 14.81
C PHE A 25 -5.96 1.00 16.21
N LEU A 26 -5.48 2.23 16.45
CA LEU A 26 -5.58 2.93 17.73
C LEU A 26 -6.96 3.57 17.96
N SER A 27 -7.72 3.83 16.90
CA SER A 27 -9.09 4.34 17.05
C SER A 27 -10.00 3.22 17.51
N THR A 28 -10.45 3.31 18.76
CA THR A 28 -11.47 2.39 19.29
C THR A 28 -12.71 2.53 18.41
N PRO A 29 -13.24 1.45 17.83
CA PRO A 29 -14.47 1.53 17.06
C PRO A 29 -15.56 2.11 17.98
N LYS A 30 -16.12 3.26 17.61
CA LYS A 30 -17.26 3.82 18.35
C LYS A 30 -18.33 2.74 18.43
N THR A 31 -18.84 2.48 19.63
CA THR A 31 -19.89 1.49 19.84
C THR A 31 -21.08 1.85 18.96
N ASN A 32 -21.34 1.03 17.94
CA ASN A 32 -22.44 1.24 17.04
C ASN A 32 -23.73 0.75 17.72
N TRP A 33 -24.65 1.67 17.97
CA TRP A 33 -25.96 1.40 18.58
C TRP A 33 -27.05 1.12 17.54
N ASP A 34 -26.69 0.92 16.29
CA ASP A 34 -27.62 0.50 15.25
C ASP A 34 -28.28 -0.84 15.63
N SER A 35 -29.60 -0.89 15.46
CA SER A 35 -30.48 -1.98 15.89
C SER A 35 -30.36 -3.17 14.92
N LYS A 36 -29.19 -3.80 14.93
CA LYS A 36 -28.88 -5.00 14.14
C LYS A 36 -29.08 -6.25 14.99
N PHE A 37 -30.29 -6.77 14.99
CA PHE A 37 -30.70 -7.98 15.71
C PHE A 37 -30.21 -9.28 15.06
N LYS A 38 -28.92 -9.33 14.72
CA LYS A 38 -28.27 -10.49 14.10
C LYS A 38 -27.51 -11.29 15.15
N LYS A 39 -27.46 -12.61 14.99
CA LYS A 39 -26.65 -13.49 15.85
C LYS A 39 -25.15 -13.24 15.67
N GLU A 40 -24.71 -12.75 14.52
CA GLU A 40 -23.30 -12.39 14.28
C GLU A 40 -22.95 -11.00 14.83
N SER A 41 -23.97 -10.20 15.19
CA SER A 41 -23.77 -8.82 15.62
C SER A 41 -23.33 -8.74 17.08
N LYS A 42 -22.14 -8.16 17.29
CA LYS A 42 -21.60 -7.80 18.61
C LYS A 42 -22.02 -6.40 19.08
N THR A 43 -22.92 -5.73 18.35
CA THR A 43 -23.47 -4.45 18.80
C THR A 43 -24.34 -4.65 20.04
N PRO A 44 -24.64 -3.60 20.82
CA PRO A 44 -25.50 -3.71 22.01
C PRO A 44 -26.86 -4.36 21.74
N PHE A 45 -27.48 -4.09 20.59
CA PHE A 45 -28.76 -4.69 20.19
C PHE A 45 -28.64 -5.99 19.38
N GLY A 46 -27.44 -6.56 19.26
CA GLY A 46 -27.24 -7.87 18.60
C GLY A 46 -27.66 -9.06 19.47
N PHE A 47 -27.71 -10.25 18.85
CA PHE A 47 -28.06 -11.53 19.50
C PHE A 47 -26.87 -12.49 19.61
N TYR A 48 -25.65 -11.98 19.56
CA TYR A 48 -24.44 -12.79 19.65
C TYR A 48 -24.35 -13.59 20.95
N ILE A 49 -24.53 -12.91 22.08
CA ILE A 49 -24.51 -13.55 23.41
C ILE A 49 -25.69 -14.51 23.54
N LEU A 50 -26.88 -14.10 23.08
CA LEU A 50 -28.07 -14.96 23.10
C LEU A 50 -27.83 -16.29 22.42
N TYR A 51 -27.27 -16.28 21.20
CA TYR A 51 -27.03 -17.51 20.45
C TYR A 51 -25.94 -18.38 21.08
N GLN A 52 -24.87 -17.78 21.63
CA GLN A 52 -23.80 -18.51 22.30
C GLN A 52 -24.27 -19.19 23.58
N GLU A 53 -25.03 -18.46 24.39
CA GLU A 53 -25.54 -18.91 25.69
C GLU A 53 -26.86 -19.66 25.56
N LEU A 54 -27.43 -19.79 24.36
CA LEU A 54 -28.77 -20.35 24.15
C LEU A 54 -28.89 -21.76 24.75
N GLN A 55 -27.85 -22.58 24.62
CA GLN A 55 -27.84 -23.93 25.16
C GLN A 55 -27.93 -23.93 26.69
N GLU A 56 -27.19 -23.03 27.36
CA GLU A 56 -27.18 -22.92 28.82
C GLU A 56 -28.48 -22.28 29.33
N LEU A 57 -28.94 -21.21 28.67
CA LEU A 57 -30.17 -20.50 29.03
C LEU A 57 -31.41 -21.39 28.91
N THR A 58 -31.44 -22.28 27.92
CA THR A 58 -32.57 -23.20 27.69
C THR A 58 -32.41 -24.53 28.44
N GLY A 59 -31.19 -24.93 28.82
CA GLY A 59 -30.90 -26.30 29.25
C GLY A 59 -31.05 -27.32 28.10
N ALA A 60 -30.90 -26.88 26.86
CA ALA A 60 -31.04 -27.74 25.68
C ALA A 60 -29.91 -28.76 25.59
N LYS A 61 -30.23 -29.95 25.05
CA LYS A 61 -29.22 -30.96 24.75
C LYS A 61 -28.27 -30.50 23.64
N LYS A 62 -28.82 -29.76 22.67
CA LYS A 62 -28.09 -29.25 21.51
C LYS A 62 -28.81 -28.05 20.93
N VAL A 63 -28.03 -27.08 20.45
CA VAL A 63 -28.50 -25.96 19.63
C VAL A 63 -28.06 -26.17 18.18
N ILE A 64 -28.99 -26.09 17.24
CA ILE A 64 -28.76 -26.30 15.80
C ILE A 64 -29.30 -25.10 15.05
N GLU A 65 -28.52 -24.54 14.14
CA GLU A 65 -29.04 -23.55 13.20
C GLU A 65 -29.68 -24.23 11.99
N ILE A 66 -30.91 -23.83 11.67
CA ILE A 66 -31.59 -24.23 10.44
C ILE A 66 -31.05 -23.40 9.27
N LYS A 67 -30.48 -24.10 8.27
CA LYS A 67 -29.90 -23.46 7.08
C LYS A 67 -30.86 -23.41 5.91
N ASP A 68 -31.83 -24.30 5.89
CA ASP A 68 -32.86 -24.40 4.87
C ASP A 68 -34.20 -24.68 5.56
N LEU A 69 -35.24 -23.93 5.22
CA LEU A 69 -36.56 -24.07 5.84
C LEU A 69 -37.18 -25.44 5.53
N ASP A 70 -36.74 -26.14 4.49
CA ASP A 70 -37.13 -27.52 4.21
C ASP A 70 -36.68 -28.51 5.31
N GLU A 71 -35.67 -28.15 6.12
CA GLU A 71 -35.24 -28.93 7.28
C GLU A 71 -36.29 -28.95 8.40
N LEU A 72 -37.20 -27.95 8.44
CA LEU A 72 -38.27 -27.88 9.44
C LEU A 72 -39.21 -29.09 9.37
N GLY A 73 -39.45 -29.62 8.17
CA GLY A 73 -40.31 -30.80 7.96
C GLY A 73 -39.70 -32.11 8.50
N LYS A 74 -38.41 -32.12 8.87
CA LYS A 74 -37.69 -33.30 9.36
C LYS A 74 -37.55 -33.32 10.89
N LEU A 75 -38.02 -32.29 11.58
CA LEU A 75 -37.90 -32.16 13.03
C LEU A 75 -38.84 -33.10 13.77
N ASN A 76 -38.41 -33.58 14.94
CA ASN A 76 -39.21 -34.40 15.82
C ASN A 76 -39.85 -33.55 16.93
N PRO A 77 -41.18 -33.39 16.95
CA PRO A 77 -41.83 -32.47 17.88
C PRO A 77 -41.69 -32.79 19.36
N LYS A 78 -41.47 -34.07 19.70
CA LYS A 78 -41.30 -34.48 21.10
C LYS A 78 -39.94 -34.08 21.64
N THR A 79 -38.90 -34.18 20.83
CA THR A 79 -37.52 -33.88 21.23
C THR A 79 -37.07 -32.48 20.89
N ASP A 80 -37.69 -31.85 19.89
CA ASP A 80 -37.18 -30.64 19.28
C ASP A 80 -38.08 -29.43 19.60
N ALA A 81 -37.46 -28.25 19.63
CA ALA A 81 -38.09 -26.96 19.84
C ALA A 81 -37.57 -25.97 18.80
N ILE A 82 -38.42 -25.06 18.37
CA ILE A 82 -38.09 -24.06 17.35
C ILE A 82 -37.97 -22.69 18.02
N PHE A 83 -36.89 -21.97 17.74
CA PHE A 83 -36.65 -20.61 18.20
C PHE A 83 -36.61 -19.69 16.99
N TYR A 84 -37.55 -18.75 16.96
CA TYR A 84 -37.64 -17.75 15.92
C TYR A 84 -37.84 -16.37 16.53
N ILE A 85 -36.89 -15.49 16.26
CA ILE A 85 -36.95 -14.09 16.69
C ILE A 85 -37.02 -13.24 15.42
N ASN A 86 -38.16 -12.60 15.20
CA ASN A 86 -38.42 -11.74 14.06
C ASN A 86 -38.12 -10.28 14.41
N THR A 87 -37.25 -9.65 13.62
CA THR A 87 -36.88 -8.25 13.82
C THR A 87 -36.99 -7.36 12.58
N ASN A 88 -37.32 -7.94 11.41
CA ASN A 88 -37.36 -7.26 10.10
C ASN A 88 -38.63 -7.63 9.32
N ASN A 89 -39.19 -6.70 8.52
CA ASN A 89 -40.52 -6.85 7.92
C ASN A 89 -40.61 -7.72 6.66
N SER A 90 -39.49 -7.95 5.95
CA SER A 90 -39.54 -8.50 4.59
C SER A 90 -39.52 -10.03 4.51
N SER A 91 -38.89 -10.71 5.46
CA SER A 91 -38.61 -12.16 5.40
C SER A 91 -39.61 -13.01 6.18
N SER A 92 -40.50 -12.37 6.92
CA SER A 92 -41.13 -13.01 8.08
C SER A 92 -42.40 -13.77 7.74
N TYR A 93 -43.13 -13.34 6.71
CA TYR A 93 -44.37 -14.01 6.33
C TYR A 93 -44.14 -15.44 5.81
N THR A 94 -43.10 -15.68 5.01
CA THR A 94 -42.80 -17.02 4.48
C THR A 94 -42.36 -18.01 5.56
N VAL A 95 -41.52 -17.56 6.50
CA VAL A 95 -41.06 -18.37 7.62
C VAL A 95 -42.23 -18.69 8.57
N ILE A 96 -43.05 -17.70 8.90
CA ILE A 96 -44.24 -17.88 9.74
C ILE A 96 -45.25 -18.81 9.08
N ASP A 97 -45.53 -18.64 7.80
CA ASP A 97 -46.45 -19.51 7.05
C ASP A 97 -45.93 -20.95 7.00
N GLN A 98 -44.63 -21.15 6.79
CA GLN A 98 -44.02 -22.48 6.83
C GLN A 98 -44.08 -23.10 8.23
N ILE A 99 -43.78 -22.34 9.28
CA ILE A 99 -43.91 -22.80 10.67
C ILE A 99 -45.37 -23.17 10.98
N ASN A 100 -46.33 -22.38 10.50
CA ASN A 100 -47.77 -22.63 10.65
C ASN A 100 -48.25 -23.84 9.83
N ASN A 101 -47.61 -24.11 8.68
CA ASN A 101 -47.88 -25.24 7.79
C ASN A 101 -47.18 -26.53 8.23
N LEU A 102 -46.23 -26.49 9.17
CA LEU A 102 -45.67 -27.71 9.76
C LEU A 102 -46.80 -28.53 10.39
N ASN A 103 -46.86 -29.81 10.02
CA ASN A 103 -47.89 -30.72 10.51
C ASN A 103 -47.92 -30.73 12.04
N LYS A 104 -49.04 -30.22 12.58
CA LYS A 104 -49.32 -29.85 13.96
C LYS A 104 -49.26 -31.06 14.92
N ASN A 105 -48.06 -31.51 15.24
CA ASN A 105 -47.83 -32.42 16.36
C ASN A 105 -46.89 -31.71 17.33
N GLU A 106 -47.34 -31.46 18.56
CA GLU A 106 -46.62 -31.17 19.81
C GLU A 106 -45.36 -30.26 19.83
N PHE A 107 -45.09 -29.46 18.79
CA PHE A 107 -43.94 -28.55 18.81
C PHE A 107 -44.10 -27.50 19.91
N LYS A 108 -43.00 -27.24 20.64
CA LYS A 108 -42.83 -26.03 21.45
C LYS A 108 -42.09 -25.02 20.60
N ILE A 109 -42.68 -23.85 20.39
CA ILE A 109 -42.11 -22.80 19.55
C ILE A 109 -41.93 -21.56 20.42
N PHE A 110 -40.72 -21.02 20.46
CA PHE A 110 -40.45 -19.70 20.98
C PHE A 110 -40.52 -18.69 19.83
N TYR A 111 -41.41 -17.73 19.95
CA TYR A 111 -41.66 -16.67 18.99
C TYR A 111 -41.45 -15.32 19.67
N ALA A 112 -40.65 -14.44 19.09
CA ALA A 112 -40.56 -13.06 19.56
C ALA A 112 -40.49 -12.11 18.37
N ASP A 113 -41.31 -11.06 18.37
CA ASP A 113 -41.48 -10.20 17.18
C ASP A 113 -41.52 -8.72 17.57
N ILE A 114 -40.73 -7.91 16.85
CA ILE A 114 -40.67 -6.46 17.04
C ILE A 114 -41.88 -5.74 16.41
N GLN A 115 -42.46 -6.23 15.31
CA GLN A 115 -43.42 -5.44 14.52
C GLN A 115 -44.72 -6.15 14.13
N ASN A 116 -44.76 -7.49 14.05
CA ASN A 116 -45.75 -8.17 13.18
C ASN A 116 -46.88 -8.97 13.85
N TYR A 117 -47.17 -8.78 15.15
CA TYR A 117 -48.43 -9.26 15.74
C TYR A 117 -49.58 -8.24 15.63
N THR A 118 -49.61 -7.49 14.53
CA THR A 118 -50.62 -6.47 14.20
C THR A 118 -51.99 -7.03 13.78
N SER A 119 -52.21 -8.35 13.80
CA SER A 119 -53.54 -8.96 13.64
C SER A 119 -54.20 -9.41 14.96
N LYS A 120 -53.51 -9.29 16.11
CA LYS A 120 -54.12 -9.37 17.45
C LYS A 120 -53.58 -8.22 18.33
N ASN A 121 -54.18 -7.03 18.18
CA ASN A 121 -54.22 -5.94 19.17
C ASN A 121 -52.91 -5.67 19.95
N ILE A 122 -51.82 -5.30 19.27
CA ILE A 122 -50.71 -4.60 19.91
C ILE A 122 -50.91 -3.10 19.63
N GLU A 123 -51.37 -2.36 20.64
CA GLU A 123 -51.37 -0.90 20.61
C GLU A 123 -50.23 -0.39 21.50
N GLU A 124 -49.36 0.42 20.92
CA GLU A 124 -48.38 1.23 21.64
C GLU A 124 -49.16 2.37 22.31
N SER A 125 -49.28 2.39 23.64
CA SER A 125 -49.94 3.50 24.31
C SER A 125 -49.31 3.92 25.62
N THR A 126 -49.09 5.23 25.72
CA THR A 126 -48.75 5.96 26.93
C THR A 126 -49.96 6.05 27.86
N LYS A 127 -49.87 5.45 29.07
CA LYS A 127 -50.50 5.84 30.38
C LYS A 127 -51.11 4.68 31.20
N THR A 128 -50.67 4.65 32.47
CA THR A 128 -51.37 4.35 33.75
C THR A 128 -51.48 2.90 34.28
N LYS A 129 -51.92 2.77 35.56
CA LYS A 129 -51.44 1.97 36.74
C LYS A 129 -52.10 0.59 37.06
N ILE A 130 -51.49 -0.34 37.86
CA ILE A 130 -51.92 -1.77 38.10
C ILE A 130 -50.92 -2.98 38.39
N ASN A 131 -50.02 -2.97 39.41
CA ASN A 131 -49.42 -3.99 40.36
C ASN A 131 -49.21 -5.54 40.16
N THR A 132 -47.92 -5.98 40.16
CA THR A 132 -47.20 -7.27 39.86
C THR A 132 -47.38 -8.54 40.71
N SER A 133 -47.18 -9.70 40.07
CA SER A 133 -46.64 -10.95 40.66
C SER A 133 -45.23 -11.24 40.12
N GLU A 134 -44.31 -11.54 41.06
CA GLU A 134 -42.88 -11.86 40.99
C GLU A 134 -42.30 -12.39 39.66
N LEU A 135 -42.00 -11.46 38.75
CA LEU A 135 -40.84 -11.48 37.86
C LEU A 135 -40.33 -10.04 37.88
N GLU A 136 -39.12 -9.82 38.43
CA GLU A 136 -38.61 -8.46 38.63
C GLU A 136 -38.62 -7.68 37.32
N VAL A 137 -39.34 -6.57 37.38
CA VAL A 137 -39.66 -5.67 36.28
C VAL A 137 -38.36 -5.11 35.72
N TYR A 138 -37.94 -5.58 34.56
CA TYR A 138 -36.87 -4.91 33.84
C TYR A 138 -37.41 -3.61 33.25
N GLN A 139 -37.24 -2.50 33.98
CA GLN A 139 -37.51 -1.17 33.42
C GLN A 139 -36.49 -0.89 32.32
N ASN A 140 -36.97 -0.91 31.08
CA ASN A 140 -36.22 -0.47 29.92
C ASN A 140 -35.89 1.02 30.09
N ARG A 141 -34.67 1.31 30.55
CA ARG A 141 -34.20 2.69 30.81
C ARG A 141 -33.74 3.41 29.53
N TYR A 142 -33.78 2.74 28.38
CA TYR A 142 -33.17 3.23 27.13
C TYR A 142 -34.13 3.32 25.94
N THR A 143 -35.27 2.63 25.96
CA THR A 143 -36.41 2.93 25.08
C THR A 143 -37.65 3.14 25.95
N ASN A 144 -38.31 4.29 25.81
CA ASN A 144 -39.56 4.63 26.52
C ASN A 144 -40.76 3.77 26.07
N GLU A 145 -40.51 2.69 25.32
CA GLU A 145 -41.46 1.85 24.62
C GLU A 145 -41.25 0.42 25.12
N ALA A 146 -42.11 0.00 26.03
CA ALA A 146 -42.24 -1.41 26.41
C ALA A 146 -43.41 -1.98 25.62
N LYS A 147 -43.17 -3.09 24.91
CA LYS A 147 -44.20 -3.76 24.11
C LYS A 147 -44.93 -4.80 24.94
N TYR A 148 -46.24 -4.89 24.72
CA TYR A 148 -47.12 -5.77 25.48
C TYR A 148 -48.33 -6.19 24.66
N PHE A 149 -49.00 -7.25 25.11
CA PHE A 149 -50.23 -7.75 24.51
C PHE A 149 -51.46 -7.15 25.17
N LYS A 150 -52.47 -6.77 24.37
CA LYS A 150 -53.77 -6.27 24.83
C LYS A 150 -54.89 -7.18 24.32
N ASN A 151 -55.99 -7.30 25.07
CA ASN A 151 -57.18 -8.09 24.72
C ASN A 151 -56.89 -9.58 24.44
N LEU A 152 -56.22 -10.22 25.39
CA LEU A 152 -55.92 -11.64 25.35
C LEU A 152 -57.18 -12.50 25.61
N LYS A 153 -57.44 -13.49 24.75
CA LYS A 153 -58.49 -14.50 24.93
C LYS A 153 -57.85 -15.89 24.84
N ASN A 154 -58.14 -16.77 25.80
CA ASN A 154 -57.66 -18.16 25.84
C ASN A 154 -56.13 -18.33 25.79
N VAL A 155 -55.37 -17.49 26.51
CA VAL A 155 -53.90 -17.62 26.63
C VAL A 155 -53.47 -17.57 28.10
N GLU A 156 -52.38 -18.26 28.41
CA GLU A 156 -51.76 -18.25 29.73
C GLU A 156 -50.68 -17.15 29.76
N THR A 157 -50.71 -16.27 30.77
CA THR A 157 -49.72 -15.20 30.90
C THR A 157 -48.58 -15.69 31.78
N VAL A 158 -47.34 -15.63 31.27
CA VAL A 158 -46.14 -16.08 31.98
C VAL A 158 -45.33 -14.90 32.48
N GLY A 159 -45.26 -13.84 31.69
CA GLY A 159 -44.51 -12.63 32.00
C GLY A 159 -45.42 -11.42 31.96
N THR A 160 -45.13 -10.49 32.86
CA THR A 160 -45.83 -9.21 32.95
C THR A 160 -44.83 -8.07 32.91
N VAL A 161 -45.21 -6.98 32.25
CA VAL A 161 -44.49 -5.72 32.28
C VAL A 161 -45.36 -4.68 32.97
N ILE A 162 -44.77 -3.94 33.90
CA ILE A 162 -45.44 -2.83 34.55
C ILE A 162 -45.18 -1.57 33.74
N ILE A 163 -46.23 -1.03 33.12
CA ILE A 163 -46.16 0.23 32.40
C ILE A 163 -47.00 1.25 33.14
N ARG A 164 -46.31 2.25 33.71
CA ARG A 164 -46.94 3.36 34.43
C ARG A 164 -47.93 2.85 35.47
N ASP A 165 -47.45 1.87 36.21
CA ASP A 165 -48.04 0.93 37.15
C ASP A 165 -48.96 -0.17 36.59
N SER A 166 -49.56 -0.14 35.38
CA SER A 166 -50.44 -1.25 34.92
C SER A 166 -49.63 -2.47 34.55
N ILE A 167 -50.07 -3.64 35.01
CA ILE A 167 -49.61 -4.91 34.46
C ILE A 167 -50.21 -5.10 33.08
N TYR A 168 -49.32 -5.30 32.11
CA TYR A 168 -49.65 -5.91 30.84
C TYR A 168 -48.87 -7.20 30.66
N ALA A 169 -49.43 -8.16 29.93
CA ALA A 169 -48.71 -9.37 29.55
C ALA A 169 -47.66 -9.03 28.49
N ASN A 170 -46.39 -9.38 28.72
CA ASN A 170 -45.32 -9.26 27.73
C ASN A 170 -44.87 -10.63 27.19
N TYR A 171 -45.21 -11.71 27.89
CA TYR A 171 -44.90 -13.08 27.52
C TYR A 171 -46.12 -13.96 27.76
N ILE A 172 -46.62 -14.57 26.69
CA ILE A 172 -47.84 -15.37 26.68
C ILE A 172 -47.56 -16.78 26.16
N ILE A 173 -48.38 -17.72 26.61
CA ILE A 173 -48.45 -19.07 26.06
C ILE A 173 -49.84 -19.27 25.45
N GLU A 174 -49.87 -19.51 24.14
CA GLU A 174 -51.07 -19.98 23.44
C GLU A 174 -50.98 -21.51 23.32
N LYS A 175 -51.79 -22.21 24.14
CA LYS A 175 -51.92 -23.66 24.09
C LYS A 175 -53.08 -24.03 23.17
N ASN A 176 -52.75 -24.39 21.94
CA ASN A 176 -53.71 -25.07 21.06
C ASN A 176 -53.62 -26.58 21.29
N ASN A 177 -54.69 -27.34 20.99
CA ASN A 177 -54.79 -28.80 21.23
C ASN A 177 -53.63 -29.65 20.67
N LYS A 178 -52.70 -29.06 19.91
CA LYS A 178 -51.57 -29.72 19.26
C LYS A 178 -50.24 -28.94 19.32
N MET A 179 -50.19 -27.72 19.86
CA MET A 179 -49.00 -26.85 19.83
C MET A 179 -48.96 -25.92 21.07
N ALA A 180 -47.77 -25.70 21.62
CA ALA A 180 -47.54 -24.69 22.65
C ALA A 180 -46.63 -23.59 22.09
N GLU A 181 -47.23 -22.45 21.78
CA GLU A 181 -46.53 -21.26 21.27
C GLU A 181 -46.21 -20.33 22.45
N TYR A 182 -44.94 -20.03 22.62
CA TYR A 182 -44.41 -19.15 23.65
C TYR A 182 -44.03 -17.83 22.99
N THR A 183 -44.85 -16.80 23.18
CA THR A 183 -44.77 -15.57 22.38
C THR A 183 -44.39 -14.38 23.26
N HIS A 184 -43.27 -13.74 22.93
CA HIS A 184 -42.74 -12.59 23.65
C HIS A 184 -42.89 -11.30 22.82
N ALA A 185 -43.43 -10.24 23.43
CA ALA A 185 -43.74 -8.98 22.76
C ALA A 185 -42.52 -8.10 22.45
N ASP A 186 -41.44 -8.25 23.21
CA ASP A 186 -40.24 -7.42 23.06
C ASP A 186 -38.94 -8.26 22.98
N PRO A 187 -38.47 -8.63 21.77
CA PRO A 187 -37.23 -9.39 21.65
C PRO A 187 -35.97 -8.59 22.02
N ILE A 188 -36.05 -7.28 22.21
CA ILE A 188 -34.90 -6.44 22.60
C ILE A 188 -34.34 -6.86 23.96
N LEU A 189 -35.19 -7.38 24.85
CA LEU A 189 -34.79 -7.89 26.17
C LEU A 189 -33.80 -9.06 26.11
N PHE A 190 -33.71 -9.75 24.96
CA PHE A 190 -32.76 -10.84 24.74
C PHE A 190 -31.48 -10.38 24.01
N SER A 191 -31.30 -9.08 23.79
CA SER A 191 -30.10 -8.56 23.12
C SER A 191 -28.86 -8.54 24.03
N ASN A 192 -27.68 -8.44 23.42
CA ASN A 192 -26.39 -8.44 24.11
C ASN A 192 -26.36 -7.47 25.29
N PHE A 193 -26.91 -6.27 25.14
CA PHE A 193 -26.94 -5.25 26.19
C PHE A 193 -27.66 -5.70 27.46
N TYR A 194 -28.75 -6.46 27.33
CA TYR A 194 -29.56 -6.93 28.45
C TYR A 194 -28.99 -8.20 29.05
N LEU A 195 -28.49 -9.12 28.22
CA LEU A 195 -27.88 -10.38 28.67
C LEU A 195 -26.55 -10.18 29.42
N LEU A 196 -25.85 -9.08 29.18
CA LEU A 196 -24.66 -8.72 29.95
C LEU A 196 -24.96 -8.35 31.42
N LYS A 197 -26.23 -8.10 31.76
CA LYS A 197 -26.65 -7.75 33.11
C LYS A 197 -27.22 -8.99 33.82
N PRO A 198 -26.89 -9.20 35.11
CA PRO A 198 -27.37 -10.37 35.87
C PRO A 198 -28.90 -10.55 35.80
N ASP A 199 -29.66 -9.47 35.95
CA ASP A 199 -31.12 -9.50 35.95
C ASP A 199 -31.69 -9.89 34.58
N GLY A 200 -31.09 -9.38 33.50
CA GLY A 200 -31.49 -9.71 32.13
C GLY A 200 -31.16 -11.16 31.76
N TYR A 201 -30.02 -11.66 32.23
CA TYR A 201 -29.67 -13.07 32.08
C TYR A 201 -30.63 -13.98 32.85
N ALA A 202 -30.97 -13.64 34.11
CA ALA A 202 -31.94 -14.38 34.91
C ALA A 202 -33.34 -14.39 34.25
N TYR A 203 -33.78 -13.24 33.73
CA TYR A 203 -35.03 -13.13 32.98
C TYR A 203 -35.06 -14.04 31.75
N ALA A 204 -33.99 -14.04 30.95
CA ALA A 204 -33.89 -14.91 29.78
C ALA A 204 -33.92 -16.40 30.16
N LYS A 205 -33.23 -16.77 31.23
CA LYS A 205 -33.19 -18.15 31.74
C LYS A 205 -34.56 -18.65 32.21
N GLU A 206 -35.30 -17.84 32.97
CA GLU A 206 -36.66 -18.21 33.38
C GLU A 206 -37.63 -18.26 32.19
N SER A 207 -37.48 -17.34 31.22
CA SER A 207 -38.30 -17.32 29.99
C SER A 207 -38.13 -18.61 29.16
N PHE A 208 -36.90 -19.16 29.12
CA PHE A 208 -36.56 -20.34 28.32
C PHE A 208 -36.61 -21.68 29.07
N LYS A 209 -36.88 -21.68 30.37
CA LYS A 209 -37.06 -22.88 31.19
C LYS A 209 -38.01 -23.95 30.62
N PRO A 210 -39.12 -23.61 29.92
CA PRO A 210 -40.00 -24.61 29.32
C PRO A 210 -39.36 -25.49 28.22
N PHE A 211 -38.17 -25.11 27.72
CA PHE A 211 -37.44 -25.80 26.65
C PHE A 211 -36.34 -26.74 27.15
N ASN A 212 -36.17 -26.87 28.47
CA ASN A 212 -35.15 -27.72 29.08
C ASN A 212 -35.28 -29.20 28.63
N GLY A 213 -34.14 -29.79 28.25
CA GLY A 213 -34.04 -31.18 27.81
C GLY A 213 -34.42 -31.45 26.34
N LYS A 214 -34.82 -30.43 25.57
CA LYS A 214 -35.08 -30.52 24.12
C LYS A 214 -33.86 -30.12 23.28
N ASN A 215 -33.87 -30.44 21.99
CA ASN A 215 -32.98 -29.86 21.00
C ASN A 215 -33.58 -28.54 20.51
N VAL A 216 -32.79 -27.47 20.50
CA VAL A 216 -33.25 -26.14 20.08
C VAL A 216 -32.77 -25.85 18.67
N TYR A 217 -33.71 -25.56 17.79
CA TYR A 217 -33.46 -25.18 16.41
C TYR A 217 -33.65 -23.68 16.23
N TRP A 218 -32.55 -22.97 15.95
CA TRP A 218 -32.54 -21.54 15.73
C TRP A 218 -32.78 -21.20 14.25
N ILE A 219 -33.79 -20.37 13.98
CA ILE A 219 -34.09 -19.84 12.65
C ILE A 219 -33.58 -18.39 12.59
N ASN A 220 -32.74 -18.09 11.60
CA ASN A 220 -32.21 -16.75 11.41
C ASN A 220 -33.10 -15.95 10.43
N PRO A 221 -33.79 -14.88 10.87
CA PRO A 221 -34.69 -14.10 10.00
C PRO A 221 -33.95 -13.32 8.90
N ASP A 222 -32.66 -13.03 9.13
CA ASP A 222 -31.82 -12.20 8.26
C ASP A 222 -30.99 -13.03 7.27
N ARG A 223 -31.04 -14.37 7.38
CA ARG A 223 -30.69 -15.19 6.24
C ARG A 223 -31.86 -15.11 5.29
N THR A 224 -31.77 -14.17 4.35
CA THR A 224 -32.50 -14.29 3.10
C THR A 224 -32.18 -15.68 2.56
N TYR A 225 -33.14 -16.61 2.67
CA TYR A 225 -33.05 -17.94 2.04
C TYR A 225 -33.04 -17.81 0.49
N ALA A 226 -33.07 -16.57 -0.02
CA ALA A 226 -32.64 -16.15 -1.35
C ALA A 226 -31.53 -15.08 -1.28
N THR A 227 -30.33 -15.46 -1.76
CA THR A 227 -29.26 -14.61 -2.31
C THR A 227 -28.63 -13.48 -1.46
N ASN A 228 -27.35 -13.71 -1.13
CA ASN A 228 -26.25 -12.74 -0.98
C ASN A 228 -26.54 -11.39 -0.28
N GLU A 229 -26.26 -11.31 1.02
CA GLU A 229 -25.95 -10.03 1.64
C GLU A 229 -24.54 -9.96 2.21
N ASN A 230 -23.85 -8.94 1.72
CA ASN A 230 -22.43 -8.68 1.79
C ASN A 230 -21.95 -8.40 3.21
N ASN A 231 -20.92 -9.14 3.63
CA ASN A 231 -19.96 -8.67 4.60
C ASN A 231 -19.39 -7.32 4.09
N SER A 232 -19.83 -6.22 4.69
CA SER A 232 -19.49 -4.87 4.25
C SER A 232 -18.02 -4.60 4.58
N SER A 233 -17.12 -4.96 3.68
CA SER A 233 -15.73 -4.54 3.78
C SER A 233 -15.64 -3.00 3.67
N PRO A 234 -14.64 -2.35 4.28
CA PRO A 234 -14.47 -0.90 4.14
C PRO A 234 -14.39 -0.45 2.66
N LEU A 235 -13.84 -1.31 1.78
CA LEU A 235 -13.81 -1.07 0.35
C LEU A 235 -15.20 -1.15 -0.29
N SER A 236 -16.07 -2.07 0.18
CA SER A 236 -17.46 -2.13 -0.24
C SER A 236 -18.18 -0.82 0.05
N PHE A 237 -17.98 -0.24 1.24
CA PHE A 237 -18.60 1.04 1.61
C PHE A 237 -18.14 2.20 0.70
N ILE A 238 -16.84 2.26 0.39
CA ILE A 238 -16.27 3.24 -0.56
C ILE A 238 -16.87 3.08 -1.96
N LEU A 239 -17.12 1.85 -2.41
CA LEU A 239 -17.71 1.55 -3.71
C LEU A 239 -19.24 1.72 -3.76
N SER A 240 -19.91 1.70 -2.61
CA SER A 240 -21.36 1.86 -2.51
C SER A 240 -21.81 3.30 -2.78
N GLN A 241 -21.03 4.30 -2.38
CA GLN A 241 -21.37 5.71 -2.62
C GLN A 241 -20.83 6.17 -3.99
N PRO A 242 -21.64 6.83 -4.84
CA PRO A 242 -21.23 7.18 -6.20
C PRO A 242 -20.07 8.20 -6.22
N GLU A 243 -20.03 9.14 -5.28
CA GLU A 243 -18.97 10.16 -5.17
C GLU A 243 -17.63 9.52 -4.75
N LEU A 244 -17.67 8.65 -3.74
CA LEU A 244 -16.48 7.95 -3.25
C LEU A 244 -15.95 6.94 -4.27
N LYS A 245 -16.84 6.25 -4.99
CA LYS A 245 -16.49 5.37 -6.10
C LYS A 245 -15.76 6.14 -7.20
N ALA A 246 -16.29 7.29 -7.62
CA ALA A 246 -15.63 8.13 -8.63
C ALA A 246 -14.26 8.61 -8.15
N ALA A 247 -14.16 9.11 -6.91
CA ALA A 247 -12.88 9.53 -6.32
C ALA A 247 -11.84 8.40 -6.28
N TRP A 248 -12.26 7.18 -5.92
CA TRP A 248 -11.40 6.00 -5.89
C TRP A 248 -10.81 5.67 -7.26
N PHE A 249 -11.63 5.67 -8.31
CA PHE A 249 -11.17 5.43 -9.67
C PHE A 249 -10.31 6.57 -10.22
N VAL A 250 -10.59 7.83 -9.86
CA VAL A 250 -9.76 8.99 -10.22
C VAL A 250 -8.36 8.87 -9.60
N ILE A 251 -8.26 8.47 -8.33
CA ILE A 251 -6.97 8.25 -7.66
C ILE A 251 -6.17 7.14 -8.35
N LEU A 252 -6.82 5.99 -8.64
CA LEU A 252 -6.16 4.88 -9.33
C LEU A 252 -5.72 5.25 -10.75
N ALA A 253 -6.57 5.96 -11.50
CA ALA A 253 -6.25 6.44 -12.83
C ALA A 253 -5.08 7.44 -12.78
N ALA A 254 -5.09 8.40 -11.85
CA ALA A 254 -4.02 9.37 -11.68
C ALA A 254 -2.68 8.68 -11.31
N MET A 255 -2.71 7.68 -10.42
CA MET A 255 -1.53 6.90 -10.06
C MET A 255 -0.98 6.11 -11.25
N PHE A 256 -1.85 5.45 -12.02
CA PHE A 256 -1.45 4.69 -13.19
C PHE A 256 -0.84 5.60 -14.28
N LEU A 257 -1.49 6.73 -14.53
CA LEU A 257 -1.04 7.73 -15.49
C LEU A 257 0.30 8.35 -15.05
N TYR A 258 0.44 8.66 -13.77
CA TYR A 258 1.70 9.10 -13.17
C TYR A 258 2.84 8.08 -13.38
N MET A 259 2.54 6.80 -13.20
CA MET A 259 3.51 5.73 -13.43
C MET A 259 3.95 5.67 -14.89
N ILE A 260 3.02 5.76 -15.85
CA ILE A 260 3.35 5.75 -17.29
C ILE A 260 4.29 6.91 -17.65
N PHE A 261 3.96 8.13 -17.19
CA PHE A 261 4.76 9.31 -17.54
C PHE A 261 6.12 9.31 -16.85
N LYS A 262 6.19 8.89 -15.59
CA LYS A 262 7.42 8.92 -14.79
C LYS A 262 8.29 7.68 -14.94
N SER A 263 7.76 6.60 -15.50
CA SER A 263 8.53 5.38 -15.83
C SER A 263 9.46 5.59 -17.02
N LYS A 264 9.24 6.62 -17.85
CA LYS A 264 10.16 6.92 -18.95
C LYS A 264 11.51 7.35 -18.38
N ARG A 265 12.57 6.65 -18.77
CA ARG A 265 13.94 6.98 -18.40
C ARG A 265 14.30 8.33 -19.01
N GLU A 266 14.47 9.35 -18.17
CA GLU A 266 15.12 10.61 -18.58
C GLU A 266 16.63 10.35 -18.71
N GLN A 267 17.16 10.51 -19.92
CA GLN A 267 18.60 10.45 -20.14
C GLN A 267 19.25 11.70 -19.53
N LYS A 268 20.35 11.51 -18.81
CA LYS A 268 21.13 12.64 -18.30
C LYS A 268 21.81 13.34 -19.48
N ILE A 269 21.86 14.68 -19.45
CA ILE A 269 22.66 15.46 -20.39
C ILE A 269 24.11 14.96 -20.28
N ILE A 270 24.66 14.51 -21.41
CA ILE A 270 26.06 14.11 -21.49
C ILE A 270 26.88 15.40 -21.40
N PRO A 271 27.73 15.58 -20.37
CA PRO A 271 28.59 16.75 -20.31
C PRO A 271 29.56 16.71 -21.48
N ILE A 272 29.71 17.83 -22.18
CA ILE A 272 30.70 17.96 -23.26
C ILE A 272 32.07 17.95 -22.60
N VAL A 273 32.80 16.85 -22.71
CA VAL A 273 34.19 16.75 -22.28
C VAL A 273 35.04 17.39 -23.38
N ASN A 274 35.58 18.58 -23.11
CA ASN A 274 36.55 19.18 -24.03
C ASN A 274 37.83 18.33 -24.02
N PRO A 275 38.42 18.00 -25.19
CA PRO A 275 39.69 17.30 -25.23
C PRO A 275 40.77 18.13 -24.53
N GLU A 276 41.75 17.45 -23.93
CA GLU A 276 42.90 18.13 -23.33
C GLU A 276 43.65 18.94 -24.40
N LYS A 277 43.98 20.19 -24.07
CA LYS A 277 44.79 21.04 -24.95
C LYS A 277 46.19 20.45 -25.06
N ASN A 278 46.80 20.53 -26.24
CA ASN A 278 48.19 20.09 -26.44
C ASN A 278 49.17 21.09 -25.80
N LEU A 279 49.38 20.97 -24.49
CA LEU A 279 50.23 21.85 -23.69
C LEU A 279 51.69 21.83 -24.15
N SER A 280 52.17 20.74 -24.74
CA SER A 280 53.54 20.63 -25.27
C SER A 280 53.75 21.57 -26.46
N LEU A 281 52.76 21.66 -27.35
CA LEU A 281 52.82 22.58 -28.49
C LEU A 281 52.70 24.04 -28.04
N GLU A 282 51.84 24.31 -27.06
CA GLU A 282 51.69 25.64 -26.46
C GLU A 282 53.00 26.09 -25.77
N TYR A 283 53.63 25.21 -24.98
CA TYR A 283 54.92 25.46 -24.35
C TYR A 283 56.03 25.73 -25.37
N ALA A 284 56.11 24.92 -26.44
CA ALA A 284 57.08 25.13 -27.51
C ALA A 284 56.91 26.49 -28.20
N ASN A 285 55.66 26.92 -28.44
CA ASN A 285 55.35 28.24 -28.99
C ASN A 285 55.77 29.37 -28.03
N VAL A 286 55.51 29.24 -26.72
CA VAL A 286 55.91 30.24 -25.72
C VAL A 286 57.43 30.42 -25.69
N ILE A 287 58.18 29.33 -25.68
CA ILE A 287 59.64 29.39 -25.73
C ILE A 287 60.09 30.02 -27.06
N ALA A 288 59.53 29.60 -28.19
CA ALA A 288 59.86 30.17 -29.50
C ALA A 288 59.58 31.69 -29.58
N SER A 289 58.44 32.15 -29.07
CA SER A 289 58.08 33.56 -28.98
C SER A 289 59.02 34.35 -28.08
N MET A 290 59.39 33.80 -26.92
CA MET A 290 60.36 34.43 -26.02
C MET A 290 61.73 34.60 -26.71
N TYR A 291 62.20 33.59 -27.44
CA TYR A 291 63.44 33.68 -28.21
C TYR A 291 63.32 34.68 -29.37
N TYR A 292 62.17 34.72 -30.04
CA TYR A 292 61.87 35.69 -31.11
C TYR A 292 61.89 37.14 -30.59
N GLU A 293 61.28 37.41 -29.44
CA GLU A 293 61.21 38.75 -28.82
C GLU A 293 62.55 39.18 -28.20
N SER A 294 63.32 38.25 -27.64
CA SER A 294 64.62 38.53 -27.01
C SER A 294 65.69 39.06 -27.98
N GLY A 295 65.43 39.00 -29.30
CA GLY A 295 66.17 39.78 -30.29
C GLY A 295 67.59 39.30 -30.60
N LYS A 296 67.98 38.08 -30.20
CA LYS A 296 69.31 37.48 -30.50
C LYS A 296 69.20 36.23 -31.39
N PRO A 297 69.00 36.38 -32.72
CA PRO A 297 68.92 35.25 -33.66
C PRO A 297 70.17 34.36 -33.63
N GLN A 298 71.33 34.93 -33.33
CA GLN A 298 72.61 34.21 -33.25
C GLN A 298 72.60 33.11 -32.17
N ASP A 299 71.94 33.35 -31.04
CA ASP A 299 71.88 32.37 -29.94
C ASP A 299 71.05 31.14 -30.35
N ILE A 300 70.02 31.34 -31.18
CA ILE A 300 69.18 30.27 -31.72
C ILE A 300 69.99 29.44 -32.74
N ILE A 301 70.76 30.11 -33.61
CA ILE A 301 71.63 29.46 -34.60
C ILE A 301 72.68 28.60 -33.91
N LYS A 302 73.41 29.17 -32.94
CA LYS A 302 74.43 28.44 -32.15
C LYS A 302 73.84 27.20 -31.48
N LYS A 303 72.71 27.33 -30.78
CA LYS A 303 72.04 26.19 -30.14
C LYS A 303 71.57 25.14 -31.14
N LYS A 304 71.10 25.54 -32.32
CA LYS A 304 70.70 24.59 -33.40
C LYS A 304 71.91 23.82 -33.93
N ILE A 305 73.04 24.49 -34.14
CA ILE A 305 74.29 23.89 -34.60
C ILE A 305 74.87 22.97 -33.52
N ASP A 306 74.93 23.41 -32.26
CA ASP A 306 75.39 22.61 -31.13
C ASP A 306 74.53 21.36 -30.93
N TYR A 307 73.21 21.49 -31.06
CA TYR A 307 72.28 20.37 -31.01
C TYR A 307 72.53 19.39 -32.17
N PHE A 308 72.79 19.90 -33.38
CA PHE A 308 73.13 19.05 -34.52
C PHE A 308 74.47 18.30 -34.32
N TYR A 309 75.51 18.97 -33.82
CA TYR A 309 76.77 18.28 -33.46
C TYR A 309 76.57 17.25 -32.35
N TYR A 310 75.69 17.53 -31.39
CA TYR A 310 75.26 16.52 -30.42
C TYR A 310 74.54 15.33 -31.08
N THR A 311 73.65 15.56 -32.06
CA THR A 311 73.02 14.49 -32.83
C THR A 311 74.06 13.65 -33.56
N LEU A 312 75.05 14.27 -34.22
CA LEU A 312 76.14 13.55 -34.88
C LEU A 312 76.96 12.71 -33.90
N ARG A 313 77.32 13.28 -32.74
CA ARG A 313 77.99 12.53 -31.64
C ARG A 313 77.17 11.32 -31.22
N LYS A 314 75.87 11.50 -30.99
CA LYS A 314 74.98 10.45 -30.49
C LYS A 314 74.74 9.34 -31.51
N GLN A 315 74.54 9.67 -32.78
CA GLN A 315 74.18 8.69 -33.81
C GLN A 315 75.40 8.03 -34.44
N PHE A 316 76.46 8.79 -34.70
CA PHE A 316 77.64 8.27 -35.40
C PHE A 316 78.82 7.97 -34.49
N ASN A 317 78.76 8.34 -33.21
CA ASN A 317 79.81 8.14 -32.21
C ASN A 317 81.16 8.77 -32.62
N ILE A 318 81.11 9.99 -33.18
CA ILE A 318 82.27 10.76 -33.65
C ILE A 318 82.47 11.97 -32.72
N ALA A 319 83.69 12.28 -32.31
CA ALA A 319 83.98 13.50 -31.55
C ALA A 319 83.87 14.75 -32.45
N THR A 320 83.10 15.76 -32.01
CA THR A 320 82.86 17.01 -32.77
C THR A 320 83.62 18.19 -32.17
N GLU A 321 84.76 17.95 -31.53
CA GLU A 321 85.59 18.99 -30.89
C GLU A 321 86.41 19.74 -31.95
N ASN A 322 86.88 19.04 -32.99
CA ASN A 322 87.62 19.60 -34.12
C ASN A 322 86.91 19.23 -35.44
N VAL A 323 85.86 19.98 -35.78
CA VAL A 323 85.02 19.75 -36.98
C VAL A 323 85.75 20.00 -38.32
N PHE A 324 86.91 20.67 -38.29
CA PHE A 324 87.75 20.94 -39.46
C PHE A 324 88.90 19.96 -39.67
N ASP A 325 89.02 18.94 -38.81
CA ASP A 325 90.02 17.89 -38.99
C ASP A 325 89.68 17.02 -40.23
N ASP A 326 90.66 16.77 -41.10
CA ASP A 326 90.48 15.94 -42.30
C ASP A 326 90.03 14.52 -41.92
N HIS A 327 90.45 14.01 -40.74
CA HIS A 327 89.98 12.74 -40.21
C HIS A 327 88.48 12.77 -39.84
N PHE A 328 87.98 13.88 -39.29
CA PHE A 328 86.56 14.05 -38.96
C PHE A 328 85.69 14.05 -40.23
N ILE A 329 86.10 14.80 -41.25
CA ILE A 329 85.39 14.91 -42.53
C ILE A 329 85.31 13.54 -43.22
N TYR A 330 86.42 12.79 -43.25
CA TYR A 330 86.48 11.44 -43.79
C TYR A 330 85.51 10.49 -43.07
N VAL A 331 85.58 10.42 -41.74
CA VAL A 331 84.74 9.50 -40.95
C VAL A 331 83.25 9.86 -41.08
N LEU A 332 82.92 11.15 -41.11
CA LEU A 332 81.54 11.61 -41.29
C LEU A 332 81.02 11.29 -42.70
N ALA A 333 81.82 11.51 -43.75
CA ALA A 333 81.48 11.19 -45.13
C ALA A 333 81.20 9.69 -45.34
N GLN A 334 82.07 8.83 -44.80
CA GLN A 334 81.89 7.37 -44.88
C GLN A 334 80.64 6.90 -44.14
N LYS A 335 80.36 7.44 -42.95
CA LYS A 335 79.20 7.07 -42.14
C LYS A 335 77.88 7.63 -42.67
N ALA A 336 77.90 8.82 -43.26
CA ALA A 336 76.74 9.46 -43.87
C ALA A 336 76.49 9.02 -45.32
N GLN A 337 77.43 8.29 -45.95
CA GLN A 337 77.42 7.91 -47.37
C GLN A 337 77.32 9.10 -48.33
N ILE A 338 77.96 10.22 -47.96
CA ILE A 338 78.01 11.47 -48.73
C ILE A 338 79.45 11.71 -49.17
N SER A 339 79.66 12.40 -50.31
CA SER A 339 81.01 12.74 -50.77
C SER A 339 81.74 13.67 -49.78
N GLU A 340 83.04 13.49 -49.62
CA GLU A 340 83.86 14.31 -48.69
C GLU A 340 83.83 15.80 -49.07
N ALA A 341 83.70 16.11 -50.36
CA ALA A 341 83.56 17.49 -50.85
C ALA A 341 82.25 18.14 -50.35
N GLU A 342 81.12 17.43 -50.41
CA GLU A 342 79.83 17.92 -49.92
C GLU A 342 79.81 18.08 -48.39
N VAL A 343 80.46 17.18 -47.65
CA VAL A 343 80.58 17.30 -46.19
C VAL A 343 81.43 18.51 -45.81
N LYS A 344 82.53 18.75 -46.53
CA LYS A 344 83.42 19.89 -46.28
C LYS A 344 82.70 21.21 -46.55
N GLU A 345 81.99 21.33 -47.67
CA GLU A 345 81.18 22.50 -48.01
C GLU A 345 80.11 22.79 -46.94
N PHE A 346 79.42 21.75 -46.48
CA PHE A 346 78.41 21.86 -45.43
C PHE A 346 78.99 22.32 -44.08
N ILE A 347 80.13 21.78 -43.65
CA ILE A 347 80.77 22.19 -42.39
C ILE A 347 81.28 23.63 -42.48
N THR A 348 81.84 24.04 -43.62
CA THR A 348 82.25 25.44 -43.83
C THR A 348 81.06 26.40 -43.80
N GLU A 349 79.93 26.04 -44.41
CA GLU A 349 78.72 26.88 -44.39
C GLU A 349 78.12 26.99 -42.97
N LEU A 350 78.19 25.92 -42.17
CA LEU A 350 77.74 25.96 -40.77
C LEU A 350 78.65 26.81 -39.88
N ASP A 351 79.98 26.76 -40.06
CA ASP A 351 80.90 27.59 -39.26
C ASP A 351 80.78 29.08 -39.62
N ASP A 352 80.60 29.41 -40.91
CA ASP A 352 80.32 30.78 -41.36
C ASP A 352 79.07 31.36 -40.66
N LEU A 353 78.03 30.54 -40.52
CA LEU A 353 76.81 30.92 -39.80
C LEU A 353 76.99 30.95 -38.28
N TYR A 354 77.89 30.15 -37.73
CA TYR A 354 78.20 30.11 -36.30
C TYR A 354 78.97 31.35 -35.83
N GLN A 355 79.94 31.81 -36.62
CA GLN A 355 80.84 32.92 -36.29
C GLN A 355 80.28 34.30 -36.65
N ASN A 356 79.30 34.40 -37.55
CA ASN A 356 78.77 35.69 -37.99
C ASN A 356 78.01 36.44 -36.86
N PRO A 357 78.44 37.65 -36.45
CA PRO A 357 77.78 38.42 -35.39
C PRO A 357 76.57 39.25 -35.86
N LYS A 358 76.34 39.37 -37.18
CA LYS A 358 75.23 40.13 -37.76
C LYS A 358 74.20 39.20 -38.40
N THR A 359 73.56 38.37 -37.57
CA THR A 359 72.54 37.40 -38.01
C THR A 359 71.14 38.01 -38.00
N LEU A 360 70.41 37.81 -39.09
CA LEU A 360 68.98 38.12 -39.20
C LEU A 360 68.13 36.86 -38.95
N LEU A 361 66.83 37.03 -38.71
CA LEU A 361 65.91 35.90 -38.54
C LEU A 361 65.87 34.96 -39.76
N LYS A 362 66.12 35.52 -40.96
CA LYS A 362 66.26 34.75 -42.21
C LYS A 362 67.37 33.69 -42.12
N ASP A 363 68.44 33.98 -41.39
CA ASP A 363 69.58 33.08 -41.23
C ASP A 363 69.26 31.90 -40.29
N VAL A 364 68.34 32.09 -39.34
CA VAL A 364 67.82 31.00 -38.49
C VAL A 364 67.07 29.96 -39.33
N ASN A 365 66.20 30.42 -40.24
CA ASN A 365 65.48 29.54 -41.16
C ASN A 365 66.42 28.89 -42.18
N ARG A 366 67.41 29.65 -42.68
CA ARG A 366 68.45 29.09 -43.57
C ARG A 366 69.21 27.96 -42.87
N THR A 367 69.68 28.19 -41.64
CA THR A 367 70.37 27.19 -40.82
C THR A 367 69.51 25.93 -40.62
N TYR A 368 68.21 26.09 -40.36
CA TYR A 368 67.28 24.97 -40.25
C TYR A 368 67.21 24.15 -41.54
N HIS A 369 67.02 24.79 -42.69
CA HIS A 369 66.94 24.08 -43.96
C HIS A 369 68.26 23.39 -44.34
N ILE A 370 69.41 24.02 -44.08
CA ILE A 370 70.73 23.42 -44.30
C ILE A 370 70.87 22.13 -43.48
N ILE A 371 70.59 22.20 -42.17
CA ILE A 371 70.69 21.04 -41.26
C ILE A 371 69.70 19.93 -41.66
N GLU A 372 68.43 20.26 -41.92
CA GLU A 372 67.42 19.25 -42.26
C GLU A 372 67.66 18.60 -43.62
N ASN A 373 68.15 19.36 -44.61
CA ASN A 373 68.54 18.80 -45.90
C ASN A 373 69.72 17.84 -45.73
N TYR A 374 70.71 18.20 -44.91
CA TYR A 374 71.82 17.29 -44.60
C TYR A 374 71.34 16.03 -43.88
N LYS A 375 70.49 16.16 -42.85
CA LYS A 375 69.93 15.00 -42.14
C LYS A 375 69.19 14.04 -43.07
N LYS A 376 68.38 14.58 -43.99
CA LYS A 376 67.68 13.78 -45.01
C LYS A 376 68.65 13.04 -45.93
N LYS A 377 69.71 13.71 -46.40
CA LYS A 377 70.75 13.09 -47.23
C LYS A 377 71.55 12.03 -46.46
N ALA A 378 71.85 12.29 -45.19
CA ALA A 378 72.67 11.44 -44.32
C ALA A 378 71.87 10.35 -43.58
N HIS A 379 70.57 10.19 -43.88
CA HIS A 379 69.66 9.26 -43.20
C HIS A 379 69.66 9.38 -41.66
N ILE A 380 69.76 10.62 -41.16
CA ILE A 380 69.66 10.97 -39.75
C ILE A 380 68.18 11.20 -39.40
N ILE A 381 67.67 10.44 -38.43
CA ILE A 381 66.26 10.49 -37.98
C ILE A 381 66.08 11.55 -36.90
#